data_AF-T2MBJ9-F1
#
_entry.id   AF-T2MBJ9-F1
#
_cell.length_a   1.000
_cell.length_b   1.000
_cell.length_c   1.000
_cell.angle_alpha   90.00
_cell.angle_beta   90.00
_cell.angle_gamma   90.00
#
_symmetry.space_group_name_H-M   'P 1'
#
loop_
_entity.id
_entity.type
_entity.pdbx_description
1 polymer ?
#
loop_
_entity_poly.entity_id
_entity_poly.type
_entity_poly.pdbx_seq_one_letter_code
_entity_poly.pdbx_strand_id
1 'polypeptide(L)'
;MRKLFAKCGSVNRRLLVSKLFYFFYWSAYGSFFPLLAVYYKQIGMNPSQSGILVGMRPLIEFVSAPSLSSLADRLNIRKVMLIFNLLCWIAFVFPLGMIKPLDKTCHRFIMLAKNITEFTSQETDEVNEFLKSNTPHEPQINPHRKSNVVFSEESIHQIFWVLLFLTVVGEFFASSAPTLADTATLNALGDNKERYGRQRMFGSLGWGSAMFTVGFVIDALPMYKVCDEPISKDYTYAFYFFIVLMSVALIIATKFNFNNADDADETLHGTPRDVLNIFIKPNYFMSVLSALYCGLGMGLSRVFLFWHLEDLGAPPTLFGISSATDHLSETTTYFFIEWLLQKVGHVQILGIGLLVNFVRFFCISYMVNPWFILPLDVLQGFSHAGVWAALTSYLSRAAPKGYRAAVQGILQGFYYGLGRAVGAIGGGVLTHYFGTNIVFRVYGIFSLPILFLFVIVEVIYYRKNNRSILKSISKNNVINNAKHDSKLENHEKSIKEFFNNQFNVKEEVHEHAKDIENIEKSSNDLKTANTEFHDPPLLTSEKVT
;
A
#
# COMPACT_ATOMS: atom_id res chain seq x y z
N MET A 1 -32.23 -18.87 -14.88
CA MET A 1 -32.14 -17.66 -14.02
C MET A 1 -32.67 -17.83 -12.60
N ARG A 2 -33.80 -18.52 -12.32
CA ARG A 2 -34.31 -18.69 -10.93
C ARG A 2 -33.46 -19.57 -9.99
N LYS A 3 -32.55 -20.42 -10.52
CA LYS A 3 -31.61 -21.22 -9.71
C LYS A 3 -30.31 -20.47 -9.30
N LEU A 4 -30.05 -19.28 -9.84
CA LEU A 4 -28.89 -18.45 -9.46
C LEU A 4 -29.16 -17.58 -8.22
N PHE A 5 -30.43 -17.28 -7.91
CA PHE A 5 -30.82 -16.46 -6.76
C PHE A 5 -31.27 -17.28 -5.53
N ALA A 6 -31.46 -18.59 -5.67
CA ALA A 6 -31.97 -19.46 -4.59
C ALA A 6 -30.89 -19.98 -3.60
N LYS A 7 -29.63 -19.54 -3.75
CA LYS A 7 -28.52 -19.86 -2.83
C LYS A 7 -28.11 -18.65 -1.98
N CYS A 8 -29.07 -17.87 -1.49
CA CYS A 8 -28.80 -16.94 -0.39
C CYS A 8 -28.74 -17.79 0.90
N GLY A 9 -27.61 -18.46 1.10
CA GLY A 9 -27.37 -19.35 2.24
C GLY A 9 -27.52 -18.61 3.57
N SER A 10 -28.03 -19.31 4.58
CA SER A 10 -28.20 -18.82 5.95
C SER A 10 -27.02 -17.94 6.38
N VAL A 11 -27.27 -16.65 6.63
CA VAL A 11 -26.22 -15.71 7.06
C VAL A 11 -25.69 -16.17 8.42
N ASN A 12 -24.43 -16.61 8.45
CA ASN A 12 -23.78 -16.95 9.71
C ASN A 12 -23.63 -15.66 10.54
N ARG A 13 -24.47 -15.52 11.57
CA ARG A 13 -24.53 -14.32 12.43
C ARG A 13 -23.18 -14.00 13.08
N ARG A 14 -22.33 -15.00 13.35
CA ARG A 14 -21.00 -14.78 13.94
C ARG A 14 -20.03 -14.13 12.95
N LEU A 15 -20.04 -14.59 11.70
CA LEU A 15 -19.20 -14.01 10.65
C LEU A 15 -19.73 -12.67 10.13
N LEU A 16 -21.04 -12.41 10.29
CA LEU A 16 -21.62 -11.11 9.96
C LEU A 16 -21.04 -9.99 10.84
N VAL A 17 -20.79 -10.25 12.12
CA VAL A 17 -20.16 -9.27 13.04
C VAL A 17 -18.79 -8.85 12.51
N SER A 18 -17.94 -9.80 12.11
CA SER A 18 -16.63 -9.50 11.52
C SER A 18 -16.74 -8.66 10.25
N LYS A 19 -17.63 -9.02 9.31
CA LYS A 19 -17.83 -8.26 8.06
C LYS A 19 -18.24 -6.82 8.32
N LEU A 20 -19.25 -6.62 9.17
CA LEU A 20 -19.75 -5.30 9.50
C LEU A 20 -18.69 -4.49 10.25
N PHE A 21 -17.97 -5.11 11.18
CA PHE A 21 -16.87 -4.43 11.88
C PHE A 21 -15.79 -3.97 10.91
N TYR A 22 -15.27 -4.83 10.04
CA TYR A 22 -14.26 -4.42 9.06
C TYR A 22 -14.78 -3.32 8.15
N PHE A 23 -16.02 -3.43 7.67
CA PHE A 23 -16.63 -2.38 6.86
C PHE A 23 -16.62 -1.03 7.60
N PHE A 24 -17.25 -0.93 8.77
CA PHE A 24 -17.38 0.36 9.47
C PHE A 24 -16.06 0.89 10.03
N TYR A 25 -15.18 0.02 10.55
CA TYR A 25 -13.87 0.41 11.05
C TYR A 25 -13.00 1.01 9.94
N TRP A 26 -12.87 0.32 8.81
CA TRP A 26 -12.08 0.82 7.69
C TRP A 26 -12.80 1.94 6.92
N SER A 27 -14.13 2.01 6.95
CA SER A 27 -14.89 3.19 6.51
C SER A 27 -14.54 4.42 7.35
N ALA A 28 -14.46 4.30 8.67
CA ALA A 28 -14.03 5.40 9.52
C ALA A 28 -12.63 5.86 9.10
N TYR A 29 -11.67 4.94 8.98
CA TYR A 29 -10.32 5.28 8.51
C TYR A 29 -10.31 5.94 7.13
N GLY A 30 -11.04 5.38 6.16
CA GLY A 30 -11.12 5.90 4.80
C GLY A 30 -11.78 7.28 4.72
N SER A 31 -12.73 7.59 5.60
CA SER A 31 -13.38 8.90 5.65
C SER A 31 -12.46 10.05 6.11
N PHE A 32 -11.34 9.72 6.78
CA PHE A 32 -10.56 10.68 7.55
C PHE A 32 -9.08 10.74 7.15
N PHE A 33 -8.37 9.62 7.26
CA PHE A 33 -6.91 9.61 7.11
C PHE A 33 -6.39 10.11 5.77
N PRO A 34 -7.05 9.82 4.62
CA PRO A 34 -6.59 10.36 3.34
C PRO A 34 -6.59 11.89 3.28
N LEU A 35 -7.50 12.54 4.01
CA LEU A 35 -7.68 13.99 4.02
C LEU A 35 -6.90 14.70 5.13
N LEU A 36 -6.24 13.95 6.01
CA LEU A 36 -5.65 14.49 7.24
C LEU A 36 -4.53 15.51 6.97
N ALA A 37 -3.65 15.22 6.00
CA ALA A 37 -2.58 16.15 5.62
C ALA A 37 -3.13 17.44 5.02
N VAL A 38 -4.17 17.31 4.19
CA VAL A 38 -4.87 18.44 3.57
C VAL A 38 -5.61 19.29 4.62
N TYR A 39 -6.19 18.65 5.64
CA TYR A 39 -6.76 19.35 6.79
C TYR A 39 -5.70 20.15 7.58
N TYR A 40 -4.53 19.57 7.83
CA TYR A 40 -3.44 20.29 8.50
C TYR A 40 -2.97 21.51 7.69
N LYS A 41 -2.93 21.38 6.36
CA LYS A 41 -2.71 22.51 5.46
C LYS A 41 -3.80 23.59 5.58
N GLN A 42 -5.08 23.20 5.65
CA GLN A 42 -6.22 24.13 5.82
C GLN A 42 -6.09 24.99 7.09
N ILE A 43 -5.52 24.46 8.17
CA ILE A 43 -5.29 25.19 9.43
C ILE A 43 -3.94 25.91 9.49
N GLY A 44 -3.20 25.98 8.37
CA GLY A 44 -1.98 26.77 8.24
C GLY A 44 -0.68 26.01 8.56
N MET A 45 -0.72 24.69 8.78
CA MET A 45 0.51 23.93 9.03
C MET A 45 1.33 23.75 7.75
N ASN A 46 2.65 23.75 7.92
CA ASN A 46 3.57 23.48 6.83
C ASN A 46 3.66 21.96 6.53
N PRO A 47 4.26 21.57 5.38
CA PRO A 47 4.43 20.16 5.02
C PRO A 47 5.24 19.34 6.04
N SER A 48 6.26 19.91 6.69
CA SER A 48 7.07 19.24 7.71
C SER A 48 6.23 18.84 8.91
N GLN A 49 5.45 19.78 9.46
CA GLN A 49 4.55 19.55 10.59
C GLN A 49 3.51 18.49 10.25
N SER A 50 2.91 18.57 9.06
CA SER A 50 1.90 17.62 8.59
C SER A 50 2.50 16.21 8.39
N GLY A 51 3.70 16.13 7.80
CA GLY A 51 4.44 14.89 7.63
C GLY A 51 4.80 14.21 8.96
N ILE A 52 5.19 15.00 9.98
CA ILE A 52 5.44 14.50 11.34
C ILE A 52 4.15 13.96 11.97
N LEU A 53 3.06 14.74 11.97
CA LEU A 53 1.79 14.34 12.58
C LEU A 53 1.21 13.07 11.95
N VAL A 54 1.25 12.94 10.62
CA VAL A 54 0.73 11.74 9.94
C VAL A 54 1.73 10.57 10.01
N GLY A 55 3.03 10.86 9.90
CA GLY A 55 4.09 9.85 9.86
C GLY A 55 4.44 9.22 11.21
N MET A 56 4.19 9.91 12.33
CA MET A 56 4.37 9.32 13.67
C MET A 56 3.41 8.17 13.96
N ARG A 57 2.22 8.18 13.34
CA ARG A 57 1.19 7.17 13.57
C ARG A 57 1.65 5.74 13.23
N PRO A 58 2.13 5.43 12.01
CA PRO A 58 2.63 4.08 11.71
C PRO A 58 3.86 3.69 12.54
N LEU A 59 4.67 4.67 13.00
CA LEU A 59 5.81 4.39 13.88
C LEU A 59 5.33 3.91 15.27
N ILE A 60 4.31 4.57 15.82
CA ILE A 60 3.71 4.20 17.10
C ILE A 60 2.97 2.87 16.97
N GLU A 61 2.19 2.69 15.90
CA GLU A 61 1.48 1.43 15.61
C GLU A 61 2.46 0.25 15.57
N PHE A 62 3.60 0.42 14.90
CA PHE A 62 4.64 -0.60 14.79
C PHE A 62 5.17 -1.08 16.17
N VAL A 63 5.32 -0.18 17.13
CA VAL A 63 5.85 -0.50 18.47
C VAL A 63 4.76 -0.94 19.45
N SER A 64 3.62 -0.25 19.42
CA SER A 64 2.56 -0.39 20.43
C SER A 64 1.60 -1.55 20.14
N ALA A 65 1.27 -1.82 18.87
CA ALA A 65 0.26 -2.83 18.53
C ALA A 65 0.63 -4.25 19.02
N PRO A 66 1.87 -4.76 18.81
CA PRO A 66 2.25 -6.08 19.34
C PRO A 66 2.22 -6.13 20.87
N SER A 67 2.65 -5.05 21.52
CA SER A 67 2.73 -4.94 22.98
C SER A 67 1.35 -4.98 23.64
N LEU A 68 0.42 -4.16 23.14
CA LEU A 68 -0.94 -4.09 23.67
C LEU A 68 -1.78 -5.32 23.30
N SER A 69 -1.60 -5.87 22.10
CA SER A 69 -2.25 -7.13 21.72
C SER A 69 -1.79 -8.27 22.63
N SER A 70 -0.48 -8.41 22.85
CA SER A 70 0.07 -9.44 23.74
C SER A 70 -0.38 -9.26 25.20
N LEU A 71 -0.48 -8.02 25.68
CA LEU A 71 -1.00 -7.72 27.00
C LEU A 71 -2.47 -8.16 27.14
N ALA A 72 -3.29 -7.88 26.13
CA ALA A 72 -4.69 -8.27 26.10
C ALA A 72 -4.87 -9.80 26.08
N ASP A 73 -3.96 -10.51 25.42
CA ASP A 73 -3.89 -11.97 25.41
C ASP A 73 -3.55 -12.53 26.80
N ARG A 74 -2.46 -12.04 27.42
CA ARG A 74 -1.99 -12.54 28.74
C ARG A 74 -3.00 -12.31 29.86
N LEU A 75 -3.71 -11.18 29.82
CA LEU A 75 -4.70 -10.83 30.83
C LEU A 75 -6.10 -11.36 30.51
N ASN A 76 -6.31 -12.05 29.38
CA ASN A 76 -7.62 -12.52 28.91
C ASN A 76 -8.68 -11.40 28.82
N ILE A 77 -8.26 -10.17 28.51
CA ILE A 77 -9.14 -8.98 28.41
C ILE A 77 -9.32 -8.51 26.96
N ARG A 78 -9.12 -9.38 25.96
CA ARG A 78 -9.17 -9.07 24.52
C ARG A 78 -10.37 -8.20 24.12
N LYS A 79 -11.57 -8.53 24.60
CA LYS A 79 -12.79 -7.76 24.31
C LYS A 79 -12.78 -6.36 24.91
N VAL A 80 -12.36 -6.26 26.18
CA VAL A 80 -12.28 -4.98 26.90
C VAL A 80 -11.23 -4.10 26.25
N MET A 81 -10.07 -4.66 25.87
CA MET A 81 -9.03 -3.95 25.14
C MET A 81 -9.53 -3.44 23.79
N LEU A 82 -10.24 -4.27 23.00
CA LEU A 82 -10.79 -3.83 21.72
C LEU A 82 -11.75 -2.65 21.89
N ILE A 83 -12.66 -2.71 22.86
CA ILE A 83 -13.60 -1.61 23.15
C ILE A 83 -12.85 -0.35 23.60
N PHE A 84 -11.84 -0.51 24.47
CA PHE A 84 -10.99 0.57 24.95
C PHE A 84 -10.26 1.27 23.79
N ASN A 85 -9.64 0.52 22.87
CA ASN A 85 -8.95 1.08 21.70
C ASN A 85 -9.88 1.92 20.82
N LEU A 86 -11.11 1.45 20.59
CA LEU A 86 -12.11 2.17 19.79
C LEU A 86 -12.64 3.43 20.50
N LEU A 87 -12.76 3.39 21.83
CA LEU A 87 -13.06 4.58 22.63
C LEU A 87 -11.90 5.59 22.56
N CYS A 88 -10.65 5.14 22.61
CA CYS A 88 -9.49 6.01 22.43
C CYS A 88 -9.47 6.64 21.02
N TRP A 89 -9.81 5.88 19.98
CA TRP A 89 -9.98 6.44 18.63
C TRP A 89 -10.93 7.64 18.62
N ILE A 90 -12.11 7.49 19.24
CA ILE A 90 -13.12 8.56 19.30
C ILE A 90 -12.62 9.73 20.17
N ALA A 91 -12.13 9.43 21.37
CA ALA A 91 -11.73 10.42 22.36
C ALA A 91 -10.53 11.29 21.93
N PHE A 92 -9.58 10.72 21.19
CA PHE A 92 -8.38 11.44 20.75
C PHE A 92 -8.50 12.02 19.34
N VAL A 93 -9.33 11.46 18.44
CA VAL A 93 -9.52 12.04 17.10
C VAL A 93 -10.54 13.17 17.08
N PHE A 94 -11.59 13.13 17.90
CA PHE A 94 -12.59 14.21 17.92
C PHE A 94 -11.98 15.58 18.25
N PRO A 95 -11.11 15.73 19.28
CA PRO A 95 -10.49 17.02 19.59
C PRO A 95 -9.60 17.55 18.46
N LEU A 96 -8.94 16.68 17.68
CA LEU A 96 -8.06 17.10 16.57
C LEU A 96 -8.81 17.94 15.53
N GLY A 97 -10.10 17.65 15.28
CA GLY A 97 -10.93 18.41 14.34
C GLY A 97 -11.46 19.74 14.90
N MET A 98 -11.46 19.88 16.23
CA MET A 98 -11.99 21.06 16.91
C MET A 98 -10.91 22.11 17.19
N ILE A 99 -9.65 21.68 17.33
CA ILE A 99 -8.52 22.58 17.57
C ILE A 99 -8.22 23.37 16.29
N LYS A 100 -8.40 24.68 16.34
CA LYS A 100 -8.11 25.63 15.25
C LYS A 100 -7.25 26.78 15.80
N PRO A 101 -6.37 27.39 14.97
CA PRO A 101 -5.58 28.56 15.38
C PRO A 101 -6.48 29.71 15.83
N LEU A 102 -6.20 30.23 17.04
CA LEU A 102 -6.94 31.31 17.68
C LEU A 102 -6.67 32.66 16.99
N ASP A 103 -5.41 32.92 16.62
CA ASP A 103 -5.01 34.21 16.05
C ASP A 103 -4.83 34.11 14.53
N LYS A 104 -5.76 34.74 13.80
CA LYS A 104 -5.68 34.93 12.35
C LYS A 104 -5.72 36.43 12.06
N THR A 105 -4.66 36.97 11.49
CA THR A 105 -4.65 38.35 11.03
C THR A 105 -5.06 38.40 9.57
N CYS A 106 -6.14 39.14 9.31
CA CYS A 106 -6.65 39.38 7.98
C CYS A 106 -6.03 40.67 7.43
N HIS A 107 -4.92 40.58 6.69
CA HIS A 107 -4.41 41.74 5.99
C HIS A 107 -5.26 41.99 4.74
N ARG A 108 -6.08 43.03 4.78
CA ARG A 108 -6.84 43.52 3.63
C ARG A 108 -5.93 44.44 2.83
N PHE A 109 -5.44 43.98 1.69
CA PHE A 109 -4.78 44.88 0.74
C PHE A 109 -5.83 45.48 -0.17
N ILE A 110 -5.86 46.81 -0.24
CA ILE A 110 -6.52 47.51 -1.32
C ILE A 110 -5.54 47.44 -2.48
N MET A 111 -5.86 46.66 -3.53
CA MET A 111 -5.22 46.87 -4.83
C MET A 111 -5.58 48.29 -5.23
N LEU A 112 -4.59 49.20 -5.19
CA LEU A 112 -4.81 50.62 -5.35
C LEU A 112 -5.54 50.88 -6.67
N ALA A 113 -6.81 51.27 -6.58
CA ALA A 113 -7.48 51.92 -7.69
C ALA A 113 -6.91 53.34 -7.81
N LYS A 114 -6.92 53.88 -9.03
CA LYS A 114 -6.28 55.14 -9.43
C LYS A 114 -6.62 56.37 -8.56
N ASN A 115 -7.70 56.35 -7.77
CA ASN A 115 -8.08 57.42 -6.85
C ASN A 115 -7.81 57.05 -5.39
N ILE A 116 -6.62 57.41 -4.94
CA ILE A 116 -6.12 57.28 -3.55
C ILE A 116 -6.57 58.46 -2.67
N THR A 117 -7.20 59.48 -3.27
CA THR A 117 -7.38 60.81 -2.66
C THR A 117 -8.29 60.84 -1.42
N GLU A 118 -9.17 59.87 -1.21
CA GLU A 118 -9.99 59.80 0.02
C GLU A 118 -9.25 59.18 1.21
N PHE A 119 -8.22 58.34 0.99
CA PHE A 119 -7.59 57.55 2.06
C PHE A 119 -6.27 58.13 2.58
N THR A 120 -5.56 58.96 1.82
CA THR A 120 -4.25 59.51 2.22
C THR A 120 -4.31 60.75 3.11
N SER A 121 -5.49 61.15 3.56
CA SER A 121 -5.63 62.36 4.39
C SER A 121 -5.10 62.20 5.82
N GLN A 122 -4.77 60.96 6.24
CA GLN A 122 -4.30 60.64 7.60
C GLN A 122 -3.07 59.69 7.65
N GLU A 123 -2.46 59.34 6.52
CA GLU A 123 -1.31 58.42 6.43
C GLU A 123 0.04 59.18 6.46
N THR A 124 1.11 58.53 6.91
CA THR A 124 2.46 59.12 6.97
C THR A 124 3.07 59.31 5.57
N ASP A 125 4.02 60.25 5.44
CA ASP A 125 4.66 60.60 4.17
C ASP A 125 5.32 59.38 3.47
N GLU A 126 5.91 58.45 4.24
CA GLU A 126 6.49 57.21 3.73
C GLU A 126 5.45 56.29 3.08
N VAL A 127 4.27 56.17 3.69
CA VAL A 127 3.16 55.36 3.14
C VAL A 127 2.62 56.04 1.88
N ASN A 128 2.50 57.36 1.88
CA ASN A 128 2.05 58.12 0.70
C ASN A 128 2.98 57.93 -0.51
N GLU A 129 4.30 57.87 -0.28
CA GLU A 129 5.29 57.65 -1.34
C GLU A 129 5.28 56.21 -1.87
N PHE A 130 5.15 55.22 -0.98
CA PHE A 130 5.00 53.80 -1.35
C PHE A 130 3.72 53.54 -2.16
N LEU A 131 2.60 54.13 -1.75
CA LEU A 131 1.32 53.94 -2.45
C LEU A 131 1.37 54.57 -3.86
N LYS A 132 1.91 55.80 -4.00
CA LYS A 132 2.05 56.46 -5.30
C LYS A 132 2.89 55.69 -6.30
N SER A 133 4.03 55.13 -5.87
CA SER A 133 4.94 54.37 -6.74
C SER A 133 4.34 53.04 -7.22
N ASN A 134 3.42 52.45 -6.45
CA ASN A 134 2.80 51.16 -6.75
C ASN A 134 1.35 51.26 -7.30
N THR A 135 0.87 52.47 -7.62
CA THR A 135 -0.48 52.67 -8.20
C THR A 135 -0.47 52.33 -9.70
N PRO A 136 -1.37 51.45 -10.19
CA PRO A 136 -1.46 51.14 -11.62
C PRO A 136 -1.86 52.37 -12.46
N HIS A 137 -1.28 52.50 -13.67
CA HIS A 137 -1.59 53.62 -14.58
C HIS A 137 -3.02 53.58 -15.16
N GLU A 138 -3.61 52.38 -15.29
CA GLU A 138 -4.97 52.16 -15.77
C GLU A 138 -5.96 51.90 -14.61
N PRO A 139 -7.16 52.51 -14.65
CA PRO A 139 -8.17 52.32 -13.62
C PRO A 139 -8.77 50.90 -13.69
N GLN A 140 -8.59 50.12 -12.62
CA GLN A 140 -9.37 48.90 -12.42
C GLN A 140 -10.78 49.29 -11.97
N ILE A 141 -11.77 49.04 -12.83
CA ILE A 141 -13.17 49.49 -12.66
C ILE A 141 -13.87 48.80 -11.47
N ASN A 142 -13.30 47.73 -10.92
CA ASN A 142 -13.72 47.09 -9.66
C ASN A 142 -12.47 46.64 -8.88
N PRO A 143 -11.99 47.38 -7.86
CA PRO A 143 -10.91 46.88 -7.01
C PRO A 143 -11.45 45.71 -6.20
N HIS A 144 -11.19 44.48 -6.66
CA HIS A 144 -11.42 43.29 -5.85
C HIS A 144 -10.44 43.34 -4.68
N ARG A 145 -10.96 43.63 -3.48
CA ARG A 145 -10.20 43.59 -2.23
C ARG A 145 -9.76 42.14 -2.01
N LYS A 146 -8.47 41.85 -2.17
CA LYS A 146 -7.91 40.53 -1.84
C LYS A 146 -7.35 40.59 -0.43
N SER A 147 -7.84 39.74 0.47
CA SER A 147 -7.23 39.55 1.78
C SER A 147 -6.26 38.38 1.76
N ASN A 148 -5.05 38.58 2.27
CA ASN A 148 -4.16 37.47 2.58
C ASN A 148 -4.36 37.09 4.05
N VAL A 149 -4.52 35.79 4.30
CA VAL A 149 -4.61 35.24 5.65
C VAL A 149 -3.21 34.91 6.12
N VAL A 150 -2.80 35.55 7.20
CA VAL A 150 -1.55 35.23 7.90
C VAL A 150 -1.92 34.54 9.21
N PHE A 151 -1.47 33.30 9.36
CA PHE A 151 -1.57 32.59 10.62
C PHE A 151 -0.39 32.96 11.50
N SER A 152 -0.62 33.19 12.80
CA SER A 152 0.46 33.39 13.75
C SER A 152 1.30 32.11 13.86
N GLU A 153 2.62 32.23 13.63
CA GLU A 153 3.55 31.10 13.75
C GLU A 153 3.54 30.53 15.17
N GLU A 154 3.39 31.37 16.19
CA GLU A 154 3.30 30.95 17.59
C GLU A 154 2.04 30.09 17.83
N SER A 155 0.88 30.54 17.33
CA SER A 155 -0.38 29.78 17.41
C SER A 155 -0.27 28.43 16.71
N ILE A 156 0.31 28.38 15.51
CA ILE A 156 0.52 27.12 14.77
C ILE A 156 1.46 26.19 15.56
N HIS A 157 2.55 26.72 16.10
CA HIS A 157 3.53 25.94 16.85
C HIS A 157 2.91 25.34 18.12
N GLN A 158 2.14 26.13 18.88
CA GLN A 158 1.42 25.63 20.06
C GLN A 158 0.44 24.51 19.68
N ILE A 159 -0.37 24.72 18.64
CA ILE A 159 -1.32 23.71 18.16
C ILE A 159 -0.60 22.46 17.70
N PHE A 160 0.50 22.58 16.96
CA PHE A 160 1.28 21.45 16.50
C PHE A 160 1.67 20.51 17.65
N TRP A 161 2.17 21.05 18.76
CA TRP A 161 2.55 20.23 19.92
C TRP A 161 1.34 19.57 20.59
N VAL A 162 0.20 20.26 20.66
CA VAL A 162 -1.04 19.67 21.18
C VAL A 162 -1.54 18.54 20.28
N LEU A 163 -1.58 18.75 18.96
CA LEU A 163 -1.99 17.72 18.00
C LEU A 163 -1.01 16.54 18.01
N LEU A 164 0.29 16.80 18.16
CA LEU A 164 1.31 15.76 18.25
C LEU A 164 1.11 14.92 19.50
N PHE A 165 0.91 15.56 20.66
CA PHE A 165 0.61 14.86 21.91
C PHE A 165 -0.64 13.98 21.78
N LEU A 166 -1.75 14.55 21.29
CA LEU A 166 -3.00 13.82 21.10
C LEU A 166 -2.84 12.66 20.10
N THR A 167 -2.09 12.88 19.03
CA THR A 167 -1.80 11.83 18.03
C THR A 167 -0.96 10.72 18.63
N VAL A 168 0.09 11.05 19.39
CA VAL A 168 0.99 10.06 19.99
C VAL A 168 0.25 9.19 21.01
N VAL A 169 -0.46 9.82 21.94
CA VAL A 169 -1.19 9.12 23.00
C VAL A 169 -2.39 8.36 22.42
N GLY A 170 -3.15 8.98 21.54
CA GLY A 170 -4.32 8.37 20.91
C GLY A 170 -3.95 7.16 20.07
N GLU A 171 -2.93 7.27 19.20
CA GLU A 171 -2.47 6.14 18.38
C GLU A 171 -1.90 5.02 19.24
N PHE A 172 -1.14 5.34 20.29
CA PHE A 172 -0.56 4.33 21.18
C PHE A 172 -1.64 3.44 21.78
N PHE A 173 -2.69 4.03 22.35
CA PHE A 173 -3.78 3.25 22.96
C PHE A 173 -4.69 2.59 21.93
N ALA A 174 -4.79 3.12 20.71
CA ALA A 174 -5.75 2.64 19.73
C ALA A 174 -5.19 1.63 18.70
N SER A 175 -3.86 1.43 18.68
CA SER A 175 -3.12 0.68 17.65
C SER A 175 -3.46 -0.80 17.51
N SER A 176 -3.86 -1.49 18.58
CA SER A 176 -4.12 -2.95 18.57
C SER A 176 -5.55 -3.32 18.17
N ALA A 177 -6.40 -2.37 17.79
CA ALA A 177 -7.78 -2.67 17.39
C ALA A 177 -7.89 -3.61 16.17
N PRO A 178 -7.11 -3.42 15.07
CA PRO A 178 -7.17 -4.32 13.92
C PRO A 178 -6.72 -5.74 14.28
N THR A 179 -5.63 -5.88 15.02
CA THR A 179 -5.07 -7.21 15.38
C THR A 179 -6.03 -7.99 16.28
N LEU A 180 -6.68 -7.34 17.25
CA LEU A 180 -7.67 -7.98 18.10
C LEU A 180 -8.91 -8.42 17.31
N ALA A 181 -9.36 -7.62 16.35
CA ALA A 181 -10.48 -7.97 15.48
C ALA A 181 -10.14 -9.13 14.53
N ASP A 182 -8.90 -9.19 14.05
CA ASP A 182 -8.37 -10.29 13.24
C ASP A 182 -8.35 -11.59 14.05
N THR A 183 -7.81 -11.56 15.28
CA THR A 183 -7.83 -12.71 16.20
C THR A 183 -9.27 -13.17 16.48
N ALA A 184 -10.19 -12.25 16.77
CA ALA A 184 -11.60 -12.61 16.99
C ALA A 184 -12.25 -13.27 15.76
N THR A 185 -11.93 -12.78 14.58
CA THR A 185 -12.46 -13.29 13.30
C THR A 185 -11.89 -14.66 12.97
N LEU A 186 -10.58 -14.87 13.17
CA LEU A 186 -9.94 -16.17 12.98
C LEU A 186 -10.50 -17.21 13.94
N ASN A 187 -10.72 -16.84 15.20
CA ASN A 187 -11.36 -17.73 16.19
C ASN A 187 -12.83 -18.01 15.85
N ALA A 188 -13.52 -17.10 15.17
CA ALA A 188 -14.88 -17.31 14.68
C ALA A 188 -14.95 -18.23 13.45
N LEU A 189 -13.87 -18.30 12.67
CA LEU A 189 -13.78 -19.16 11.48
C LEU A 189 -13.42 -20.61 11.81
N GLY A 190 -12.78 -20.86 12.96
CA GLY A 190 -12.37 -22.20 13.39
C GLY A 190 -11.45 -22.84 12.35
N ASP A 191 -11.82 -24.01 11.84
CA ASP A 191 -11.05 -24.74 10.82
C ASP A 191 -11.07 -24.04 9.44
N ASN A 192 -12.03 -23.17 9.16
CA ASN A 192 -12.17 -22.53 7.84
C ASN A 192 -11.36 -21.22 7.74
N LYS A 193 -10.11 -21.21 8.23
CA LYS A 193 -9.24 -20.01 8.27
C LYS A 193 -8.93 -19.47 6.87
N GLU A 194 -8.98 -20.29 5.83
CA GLU A 194 -8.81 -19.91 4.43
C GLU A 194 -9.85 -18.88 3.95
N ARG A 195 -11.00 -18.78 4.64
CA ARG A 195 -12.06 -17.80 4.32
C ARG A 195 -11.84 -16.43 4.98
N TYR A 196 -10.78 -16.25 5.75
CA TYR A 196 -10.46 -14.97 6.41
C TYR A 196 -10.40 -13.80 5.42
N GLY A 197 -9.77 -13.99 4.26
CA GLY A 197 -9.69 -12.97 3.21
C GLY A 197 -11.07 -12.46 2.76
N ARG A 198 -12.08 -13.33 2.71
CA ARG A 198 -13.47 -12.94 2.35
C ARG A 198 -14.13 -12.07 3.42
N GLN A 199 -13.70 -12.16 4.67
CA GLN A 199 -14.16 -11.26 5.73
C GLN A 199 -13.41 -9.94 5.65
N ARG A 200 -12.08 -9.99 5.56
CA ARG A 200 -11.21 -8.81 5.56
C ARG A 200 -11.43 -7.88 4.36
N MET A 201 -11.85 -8.42 3.21
CA MET A 201 -12.21 -7.65 2.00
C MET A 201 -13.31 -6.61 2.25
N PHE A 202 -14.21 -6.83 3.22
CA PHE A 202 -15.20 -5.81 3.60
C PHE A 202 -14.55 -4.53 4.12
N GLY A 203 -13.32 -4.61 4.64
CA GLY A 203 -12.55 -3.43 5.02
C GLY A 203 -12.15 -2.55 3.84
N SER A 204 -11.67 -3.13 2.75
CA SER A 204 -11.33 -2.38 1.54
C SER A 204 -12.56 -1.73 0.90
N LEU A 205 -13.69 -2.46 0.89
CA LEU A 205 -14.99 -1.90 0.47
C LEU A 205 -15.42 -0.74 1.37
N GLY A 206 -15.23 -0.87 2.68
CA GLY A 206 -15.53 0.17 3.65
C GLY A 206 -14.71 1.43 3.41
N TRP A 207 -13.38 1.29 3.24
CA TRP A 207 -12.49 2.42 2.97
C TRP A 207 -12.88 3.17 1.69
N GLY A 208 -12.95 2.45 0.57
CA GLY A 208 -13.22 3.05 -0.74
C GLY A 208 -14.59 3.74 -0.78
N SER A 209 -15.63 3.11 -0.24
CA SER A 209 -16.98 3.69 -0.22
C SER A 209 -17.07 4.94 0.67
N ALA A 210 -16.41 4.95 1.82
CA ALA A 210 -16.42 6.09 2.72
C ALA A 210 -15.66 7.28 2.14
N MET A 211 -14.45 7.08 1.63
CA MET A 211 -13.68 8.16 1.01
C MET A 211 -14.36 8.71 -0.25
N PHE A 212 -14.97 7.84 -1.06
CA PHE A 212 -15.80 8.25 -2.19
C PHE A 212 -16.95 9.16 -1.73
N THR A 213 -17.73 8.71 -0.75
CA THR A 213 -18.88 9.47 -0.23
C THR A 213 -18.45 10.81 0.36
N VAL A 214 -17.41 10.82 1.20
CA VAL A 214 -16.90 12.05 1.84
C VAL A 214 -16.37 13.04 0.82
N GLY A 215 -15.67 12.58 -0.23
CA GLY A 215 -15.19 13.45 -1.31
C GLY A 215 -16.32 14.23 -1.98
N PHE A 216 -17.41 13.55 -2.36
CA PHE A 216 -18.59 14.21 -2.95
C PHE A 216 -19.31 15.14 -1.97
N VAL A 217 -19.45 14.73 -0.70
CA VAL A 217 -20.12 15.54 0.32
C VAL A 217 -19.34 16.82 0.60
N ILE A 218 -18.03 16.74 0.80
CA ILE A 218 -17.18 17.92 1.05
C ILE A 218 -17.22 18.86 -0.17
N ASP A 219 -17.25 18.33 -1.39
CA ASP A 219 -17.31 19.16 -2.59
C ASP A 219 -18.66 19.86 -2.75
N ALA A 220 -19.77 19.22 -2.36
CA ALA A 220 -21.10 19.83 -2.39
C ALA A 220 -21.33 20.87 -1.29
N LEU A 221 -20.53 20.83 -0.21
CA LEU A 221 -20.67 21.74 0.92
C LEU A 221 -19.97 23.09 0.68
N PRO A 222 -20.38 24.15 1.41
CA PRO A 222 -19.76 25.47 1.30
C PRO A 222 -18.25 25.44 1.55
N MET A 223 -17.52 26.32 0.87
CA MET A 223 -16.09 26.49 1.09
C MET A 223 -15.81 26.97 2.51
N TYR A 224 -14.69 26.54 3.05
CA TYR A 224 -14.13 27.06 4.29
C TYR A 224 -13.68 28.50 4.06
N LYS A 225 -14.36 29.42 4.75
CA LYS A 225 -14.08 30.85 4.68
C LYS A 225 -13.17 31.27 5.83
N VAL A 226 -12.19 32.09 5.53
CA VAL A 226 -11.40 32.80 6.53
C VAL A 226 -11.35 34.26 6.09
N CYS A 227 -11.66 35.18 7.00
CA CYS A 227 -11.78 36.61 6.67
C CYS A 227 -12.83 36.91 5.59
N ASP A 228 -13.93 36.13 5.56
CA ASP A 228 -14.99 36.14 4.53
C ASP A 228 -14.57 35.70 3.12
N GLU A 229 -13.30 35.36 2.91
CA GLU A 229 -12.79 34.83 1.64
C GLU A 229 -12.77 33.30 1.63
N PRO A 230 -13.24 32.65 0.56
CA PRO A 230 -13.15 31.20 0.41
C PRO A 230 -11.70 30.76 0.13
N ILE A 231 -11.12 29.95 1.02
CA ILE A 231 -9.72 29.49 0.88
C ILE A 231 -9.65 28.08 0.31
N SER A 232 -10.40 27.16 0.92
CA SER A 232 -10.36 25.73 0.60
C SER A 232 -11.73 25.12 0.85
N LYS A 233 -11.88 23.84 0.55
CA LYS A 233 -13.01 23.06 1.05
C LYS A 233 -12.84 22.81 2.54
N ASP A 234 -13.93 22.60 3.27
CA ASP A 234 -13.86 22.35 4.71
C ASP A 234 -13.67 20.86 5.00
N TYR A 235 -12.43 20.47 5.29
CA TYR A 235 -12.11 19.07 5.62
C TYR A 235 -12.50 18.69 7.06
N THR A 236 -13.02 19.62 7.87
CA THR A 236 -13.54 19.32 9.22
C THR A 236 -14.66 18.26 9.16
N TYR A 237 -15.46 18.22 8.08
CA TYR A 237 -16.52 17.23 7.92
C TYR A 237 -16.03 15.78 7.94
N ALA A 238 -14.78 15.52 7.51
CA ALA A 238 -14.15 14.21 7.56
C ALA A 238 -14.09 13.65 9.00
N PHE A 239 -13.89 14.51 10.01
CA PHE A 239 -13.88 14.12 11.41
C PHE A 239 -15.27 13.70 11.90
N TYR A 240 -16.34 14.37 11.47
CA TYR A 240 -17.70 13.97 11.85
C TYR A 240 -18.06 12.60 11.26
N PHE A 241 -17.70 12.34 9.99
CA PHE A 241 -17.86 11.02 9.39
C PHE A 241 -17.07 9.95 10.16
N PHE A 242 -15.81 10.24 10.51
CA PHE A 242 -14.99 9.33 11.31
C PHE A 242 -15.67 8.95 12.62
N ILE A 243 -16.16 9.92 13.39
CA ILE A 243 -16.77 9.68 14.70
C ILE A 243 -18.05 8.88 14.58
N VAL A 244 -18.91 9.19 13.61
CA VAL A 244 -20.15 8.43 13.36
C VAL A 244 -19.82 6.99 12.99
N LEU A 245 -18.95 6.77 12.01
CA LEU A 245 -18.58 5.43 11.52
C LEU A 245 -17.84 4.62 12.59
N MET A 246 -16.94 5.25 13.34
CA MET A 246 -16.20 4.60 14.43
C MET A 246 -17.12 4.27 15.61
N SER A 247 -18.13 5.10 15.91
CA SER A 247 -19.14 4.79 16.93
C SER A 247 -19.99 3.59 16.53
N VAL A 248 -20.35 3.45 15.25
CA VAL A 248 -21.02 2.25 14.75
C VAL A 248 -20.10 1.02 14.86
N ALA A 249 -18.82 1.16 14.51
CA ALA A 249 -17.83 0.08 14.68
C ALA A 249 -17.68 -0.35 16.15
N LEU A 250 -17.67 0.61 17.09
CA LEU A 250 -17.66 0.38 18.54
C LEU A 250 -18.89 -0.44 18.99
N ILE A 251 -20.09 -0.07 18.56
CA ILE A 251 -21.33 -0.80 18.89
C ILE A 251 -21.23 -2.24 18.38
N ILE A 252 -20.76 -2.44 17.14
CA ILE A 252 -20.59 -3.78 16.55
C ILE A 252 -19.52 -4.57 17.30
N ALA A 253 -18.43 -3.91 17.74
CA ALA A 253 -17.35 -4.56 18.47
C ALA A 253 -17.82 -5.17 19.81
N THR A 254 -18.87 -4.61 20.43
CA THR A 254 -19.49 -5.22 21.63
C THR A 254 -20.05 -6.62 21.38
N LYS A 255 -20.31 -6.99 20.12
CA LYS A 255 -20.81 -8.30 19.71
C LYS A 255 -19.70 -9.31 19.38
N PHE A 256 -18.42 -8.91 19.40
CA PHE A 256 -17.34 -9.88 19.29
C PHE A 256 -17.36 -10.83 20.50
N ASN A 257 -17.10 -12.09 20.18
CA ASN A 257 -16.94 -13.14 21.17
C ASN A 257 -15.54 -13.75 21.03
N PHE A 258 -14.73 -13.53 22.05
CA PHE A 258 -13.42 -14.11 22.21
C PHE A 258 -13.60 -15.39 23.03
N ASN A 259 -13.91 -16.51 22.37
CA ASN A 259 -13.84 -17.80 23.05
C ASN A 259 -12.37 -18.14 23.29
N ASN A 260 -12.08 -18.56 24.52
CA ASN A 260 -10.81 -19.18 24.89
C ASN A 260 -10.81 -20.59 24.30
N ALA A 261 -10.38 -20.74 23.06
CA ALA A 261 -10.27 -22.05 22.42
C ALA A 261 -8.92 -22.11 21.69
N ASP A 262 -8.02 -22.83 22.34
CA ASP A 262 -6.85 -23.56 21.86
C ASP A 262 -5.95 -22.82 20.86
N ASP A 263 -4.95 -22.12 21.42
CA ASP A 263 -3.71 -21.87 20.68
C ASP A 263 -3.08 -23.24 20.40
N ALA A 264 -3.29 -23.74 19.20
CA ALA A 264 -2.60 -24.92 18.70
C ALA A 264 -1.09 -24.66 18.81
N ASP A 265 -0.45 -25.46 19.66
CA ASP A 265 0.99 -25.48 19.91
C ASP A 265 1.70 -25.86 18.59
N GLU A 266 2.01 -24.86 17.76
CA GLU A 266 2.78 -25.09 16.54
C GLU A 266 4.21 -25.40 16.98
N THR A 267 4.61 -26.68 16.90
CA THR A 267 5.96 -27.12 17.27
C THR A 267 7.01 -26.28 16.55
N LEU A 268 7.72 -25.44 17.32
CA LEU A 268 8.76 -24.56 16.82
C LEU A 268 9.96 -25.38 16.34
N HIS A 269 10.27 -25.31 15.05
CA HIS A 269 11.48 -25.90 14.48
C HIS A 269 12.43 -24.80 14.00
N GLY A 270 13.38 -24.42 14.87
CA GLY A 270 14.43 -23.44 14.59
C GLY A 270 14.69 -22.53 15.79
N THR A 271 15.55 -21.53 15.60
CA THR A 271 15.81 -20.49 16.60
C THR A 271 15.46 -19.10 16.05
N PRO A 272 15.12 -18.10 16.91
CA PRO A 272 14.94 -16.72 16.46
C PRO A 272 16.16 -16.16 15.70
N ARG A 273 17.36 -16.69 15.99
CA ARG A 273 18.59 -16.35 15.28
C ARG A 273 18.58 -16.81 13.82
N ASP A 274 17.95 -17.95 13.53
CA ASP A 274 17.82 -18.46 12.16
C ASP A 274 16.97 -17.55 11.29
N VAL A 275 15.95 -16.91 11.88
CA VAL A 275 15.15 -15.89 11.20
C VAL A 275 16.01 -14.70 10.80
N LEU A 276 16.81 -14.18 11.74
CA LEU A 276 17.71 -13.04 11.45
C LEU A 276 18.75 -13.39 10.38
N ASN A 277 19.26 -14.63 10.38
CA ASN A 277 20.23 -15.10 9.39
C ASN A 277 19.67 -15.13 7.96
N ILE A 278 18.35 -15.23 7.76
CA ILE A 278 17.74 -15.13 6.42
C ILE A 278 18.00 -13.73 5.84
N PHE A 279 17.73 -12.70 6.64
CA PHE A 279 17.82 -11.30 6.22
C PHE A 279 19.23 -10.81 5.94
N ILE A 280 20.24 -11.52 6.44
CA ILE A 280 21.66 -11.22 6.17
C ILE A 280 22.10 -11.73 4.79
N LYS A 281 21.40 -12.72 4.20
CA LYS A 281 21.76 -13.22 2.87
C LYS A 281 21.49 -12.14 1.81
N PRO A 282 22.39 -11.93 0.82
CA PRO A 282 22.33 -10.78 -0.08
C PRO A 282 20.99 -10.59 -0.83
N ASN A 283 20.38 -11.66 -1.31
CA ASN A 283 19.12 -11.63 -2.06
C ASN A 283 17.92 -11.21 -1.19
N TYR A 284 17.83 -11.75 0.03
CA TYR A 284 16.78 -11.39 0.99
C TYR A 284 17.01 -10.00 1.59
N PHE A 285 18.26 -9.63 1.84
CA PHE A 285 18.62 -8.27 2.27
C PHE A 285 18.16 -7.23 1.24
N MET A 286 18.47 -7.44 -0.05
CA MET A 286 18.01 -6.55 -1.12
C MET A 286 16.48 -6.52 -1.25
N SER A 287 15.82 -7.65 -1.04
CA SER A 287 14.35 -7.69 -1.05
C SER A 287 13.73 -6.88 0.10
N VAL A 288 14.31 -6.91 1.30
CA VAL A 288 13.87 -6.08 2.43
C VAL A 288 14.22 -4.60 2.22
N LEU A 289 15.36 -4.28 1.62
CA LEU A 289 15.70 -2.91 1.25
C LEU A 289 14.67 -2.34 0.24
N SER A 290 14.30 -3.13 -0.77
CA SER A 290 13.22 -2.79 -1.70
C SER A 290 11.87 -2.64 -0.99
N ALA A 291 11.58 -3.48 0.00
CA ALA A 291 10.37 -3.37 0.82
C ALA A 291 10.33 -2.04 1.61
N LEU A 292 11.43 -1.69 2.27
CA LEU A 292 11.58 -0.43 3.00
C LEU A 292 11.39 0.76 2.05
N TYR A 293 12.02 0.72 0.87
CA TYR A 293 11.91 1.78 -0.12
C TYR A 293 10.48 1.94 -0.68
N CYS A 294 9.80 0.84 -1.02
CA CYS A 294 8.38 0.89 -1.39
C CYS A 294 7.51 1.43 -0.24
N GLY A 295 7.86 1.11 1.01
CA GLY A 295 7.25 1.69 2.21
C GLY A 295 7.44 3.21 2.29
N LEU A 296 8.63 3.74 1.94
CA LEU A 296 8.86 5.19 1.84
C LEU A 296 7.90 5.84 0.84
N GLY A 297 7.75 5.24 -0.34
CA GLY A 297 6.82 5.73 -1.36
C GLY A 297 5.37 5.71 -0.88
N MET A 298 4.99 4.66 -0.16
CA MET A 298 3.67 4.58 0.46
C MET A 298 3.45 5.70 1.47
N GLY A 299 4.43 5.98 2.34
CA GLY A 299 4.38 7.10 3.28
C GLY A 299 4.21 8.44 2.56
N LEU A 300 5.04 8.66 1.54
CA LEU A 300 5.02 9.87 0.73
C LEU A 300 3.67 10.06 0.02
N SER A 301 3.14 9.03 -0.64
CA SER A 301 1.85 9.11 -1.34
C SER A 301 0.68 9.25 -0.38
N ARG A 302 0.65 8.53 0.75
CA ARG A 302 -0.45 8.58 1.72
C ARG A 302 -0.61 9.95 2.38
N VAL A 303 0.47 10.74 2.47
CA VAL A 303 0.44 12.09 3.06
C VAL A 303 0.30 13.16 1.98
N PHE A 304 1.13 13.13 0.94
CA PHE A 304 1.29 14.26 0.03
C PHE A 304 0.59 14.11 -1.32
N LEU A 305 -0.05 12.97 -1.63
CA LEU A 305 -0.75 12.83 -2.90
C LEU A 305 -1.93 13.81 -2.99
N PHE A 306 -2.85 13.79 -2.02
CA PHE A 306 -4.00 14.70 -2.03
C PHE A 306 -3.58 16.15 -1.76
N TRP A 307 -2.51 16.36 -1.00
CA TRP A 307 -1.87 17.68 -0.88
C TRP A 307 -1.47 18.24 -2.23
N HIS A 308 -0.79 17.43 -3.04
CA HIS A 308 -0.34 17.81 -4.37
C HIS A 308 -1.50 17.99 -5.36
N LEU A 309 -2.52 17.12 -5.32
CA LEU A 309 -3.71 17.29 -6.14
C LEU A 309 -4.45 18.59 -5.79
N GLU A 310 -4.54 18.92 -4.50
CA GLU A 310 -5.11 20.20 -4.06
C GLU A 310 -4.28 21.40 -4.54
N ASP A 311 -2.94 21.31 -4.52
CA ASP A 311 -2.07 22.35 -5.10
C ASP A 311 -2.33 22.55 -6.60
N LEU A 312 -2.78 21.50 -7.32
CA LEU A 312 -3.21 21.55 -8.72
C LEU A 312 -4.67 22.01 -8.90
N GLY A 313 -5.39 22.35 -7.82
CA GLY A 313 -6.78 22.78 -7.85
C GLY A 313 -7.79 21.64 -8.03
N ALA A 314 -7.44 20.40 -7.70
CA ALA A 314 -8.34 19.27 -7.78
C ALA A 314 -9.51 19.38 -6.78
N PRO A 315 -10.75 19.06 -7.19
CA PRO A 315 -11.88 19.03 -6.27
C PRO A 315 -11.81 17.79 -5.35
N PRO A 316 -12.39 17.83 -4.13
CA PRO A 316 -12.45 16.66 -3.23
C PRO A 316 -13.16 15.45 -3.83
N THR A 317 -14.08 15.67 -4.78
CA THR A 317 -14.69 14.61 -5.59
C THR A 317 -13.62 13.74 -6.28
N LEU A 318 -12.56 14.35 -6.81
CA LEU A 318 -11.46 13.61 -7.41
C LEU A 318 -10.66 12.81 -6.37
N PHE A 319 -10.50 13.31 -5.14
CA PHE A 319 -9.86 12.54 -4.06
C PHE A 319 -10.68 11.28 -3.72
N GLY A 320 -12.01 11.41 -3.70
CA GLY A 320 -12.94 10.30 -3.52
C GLY A 320 -12.84 9.25 -4.63
N ILE A 321 -12.88 9.69 -5.90
CA ILE A 321 -12.76 8.80 -7.08
C ILE A 321 -11.38 8.14 -7.14
N SER A 322 -10.32 8.90 -6.89
CA SER A 322 -8.93 8.42 -6.82
C SER A 322 -8.80 7.33 -5.75
N SER A 323 -9.29 7.56 -4.53
CA SER A 323 -9.23 6.56 -3.46
C SER A 323 -10.03 5.28 -3.78
N ALA A 324 -11.19 5.40 -4.40
CA ALA A 324 -11.97 4.25 -4.84
C ALA A 324 -11.25 3.46 -5.94
N THR A 325 -10.64 4.16 -6.90
CA THR A 325 -9.86 3.57 -8.00
C THR A 325 -8.65 2.82 -7.46
N ASP A 326 -7.92 3.41 -6.50
CA ASP A 326 -6.79 2.79 -5.83
C ASP A 326 -7.17 1.45 -5.17
N HIS A 327 -8.22 1.43 -4.34
CA HIS A 327 -8.65 0.21 -3.64
C HIS A 327 -9.22 -0.85 -4.59
N LEU A 328 -9.88 -0.42 -5.68
CA LEU A 328 -10.35 -1.33 -6.72
C LEU A 328 -9.17 -1.98 -7.44
N SER A 329 -8.14 -1.19 -7.76
CA SER A 329 -6.91 -1.71 -8.35
C SER A 329 -6.22 -2.70 -7.42
N GLU A 330 -6.05 -2.35 -6.14
CA GLU A 330 -5.46 -3.22 -5.12
C GLU A 330 -6.19 -4.57 -5.01
N THR A 331 -7.52 -4.52 -4.91
CA THR A 331 -8.38 -5.71 -4.83
C THR A 331 -8.25 -6.57 -6.09
N THR A 332 -8.20 -5.94 -7.26
CA THR A 332 -8.04 -6.63 -8.54
C THR A 332 -6.68 -7.29 -8.66
N THR A 333 -5.59 -6.60 -8.27
CA THR A 333 -4.25 -7.18 -8.26
C THR A 333 -4.18 -8.39 -7.34
N TYR A 334 -4.72 -8.31 -6.13
CA TYR A 334 -4.76 -9.46 -5.22
C TYR A 334 -5.58 -10.64 -5.77
N PHE A 335 -6.66 -10.38 -6.52
CA PHE A 335 -7.44 -11.45 -7.14
C PHE A 335 -6.62 -12.24 -8.17
N PHE A 336 -5.76 -11.58 -8.95
CA PHE A 336 -4.94 -12.22 -9.99
C PHE A 336 -3.52 -12.60 -9.52
N ILE A 337 -3.19 -12.39 -8.24
CA ILE A 337 -1.80 -12.46 -7.77
C ILE A 337 -1.21 -13.86 -7.83
N GLU A 338 -2.01 -14.90 -7.57
CA GLU A 338 -1.54 -16.28 -7.63
C GLU A 338 -1.10 -16.64 -9.06
N TRP A 339 -1.92 -16.29 -10.06
CA TRP A 339 -1.60 -16.48 -11.46
C TRP A 339 -0.34 -15.72 -11.87
N LEU A 340 -0.21 -14.45 -11.44
CA LEU A 340 0.98 -13.63 -11.68
C LEU A 340 2.24 -14.26 -11.07
N LEU A 341 2.18 -14.67 -9.79
CA LEU A 341 3.32 -15.26 -9.07
C LEU A 341 3.78 -16.59 -9.69
N GLN A 342 2.84 -17.40 -10.19
CA GLN A 342 3.14 -18.67 -10.86
C GLN A 342 3.74 -18.47 -12.26
N LYS A 343 3.23 -17.50 -13.04
CA LYS A 343 3.67 -17.26 -14.42
C LYS A 343 4.94 -16.42 -14.53
N VAL A 344 5.01 -15.33 -13.78
CA VAL A 344 6.08 -14.32 -13.89
C VAL A 344 7.21 -14.61 -12.90
N GLY A 345 6.88 -15.16 -11.73
CA GLY A 345 7.83 -15.40 -10.65
C GLY A 345 7.86 -14.27 -9.62
N HIS A 346 8.31 -14.60 -8.41
CA HIS A 346 8.24 -13.71 -7.26
C HIS A 346 9.21 -12.54 -7.39
N VAL A 347 10.47 -12.82 -7.73
CA VAL A 347 11.55 -11.83 -7.86
C VAL A 347 11.26 -10.84 -8.99
N GLN A 348 10.72 -11.33 -10.10
CA GLN A 348 10.35 -10.52 -11.26
C GLN A 348 9.24 -9.52 -10.92
N ILE A 349 8.22 -9.93 -10.17
CA ILE A 349 7.14 -9.02 -9.72
C ILE A 349 7.71 -7.90 -8.83
N LEU A 350 8.71 -8.19 -7.99
CA LEU A 350 9.39 -7.15 -7.20
C LEU A 350 10.10 -6.13 -8.09
N GLY A 351 10.81 -6.60 -9.12
CA GLY A 351 11.47 -5.71 -10.10
C GLY A 351 10.46 -4.87 -10.90
N ILE A 352 9.37 -5.49 -11.36
CA ILE A 352 8.27 -4.78 -12.04
C ILE A 352 7.68 -3.71 -11.13
N GLY A 353 7.45 -4.02 -9.84
CA GLY A 353 6.93 -3.05 -8.88
C GLY A 353 7.80 -1.82 -8.69
N LEU A 354 9.13 -1.98 -8.64
CA LEU A 354 10.07 -0.87 -8.59
C LEU A 354 10.05 -0.02 -9.87
N LEU A 355 9.94 -0.65 -11.04
CA LEU A 355 9.79 0.05 -12.32
C LEU A 355 8.46 0.83 -12.38
N VAL A 356 7.37 0.22 -11.93
CA VAL A 356 6.05 0.87 -11.85
C VAL A 356 6.09 2.05 -10.89
N ASN A 357 6.81 1.95 -9.76
CA ASN A 357 7.02 3.08 -8.86
C ASN A 357 7.77 4.24 -9.54
N PHE A 358 8.81 3.97 -10.33
CA PHE A 358 9.46 5.02 -11.14
C PHE A 358 8.44 5.72 -12.05
N VAL A 359 7.74 4.96 -12.90
CA VAL A 359 6.78 5.51 -13.86
C VAL A 359 5.70 6.33 -13.14
N ARG A 360 5.10 5.76 -12.09
CA ARG A 360 4.01 6.38 -11.34
C ARG A 360 4.44 7.73 -10.75
N PHE A 361 5.49 7.76 -9.95
CA PHE A 361 5.91 9.00 -9.26
C PHE A 361 6.52 10.03 -10.21
N PHE A 362 7.22 9.58 -11.25
CA PHE A 362 7.71 10.45 -12.30
C PHE A 362 6.54 11.13 -13.03
N CYS A 363 5.52 10.39 -13.45
CA CYS A 363 4.32 10.94 -14.08
C CYS A 363 3.55 11.90 -13.16
N ILE A 364 3.36 11.55 -11.87
CA ILE A 364 2.72 12.45 -10.89
C ILE A 364 3.48 13.78 -10.83
N SER A 365 4.82 13.76 -10.81
CA SER A 365 5.64 14.97 -10.65
C SER A 365 5.58 16.00 -11.79
N TYR A 366 5.06 15.61 -12.96
CA TYR A 366 4.88 16.49 -14.13
C TYR A 366 3.41 16.69 -14.49
N MET A 367 2.50 16.15 -13.67
CA MET A 367 1.07 16.25 -13.90
C MET A 367 0.60 17.69 -13.70
N VAL A 368 -0.02 18.26 -14.73
CA VAL A 368 -0.66 19.59 -14.66
C VAL A 368 -2.17 19.45 -14.48
N ASN A 369 -2.79 18.54 -15.24
CA ASN A 369 -4.20 18.22 -15.09
C ASN A 369 -4.36 17.10 -14.05
N PRO A 370 -5.01 17.36 -12.89
CA PRO A 370 -5.07 16.40 -11.79
C PRO A 370 -5.87 15.13 -12.13
N TRP A 371 -6.75 15.14 -13.13
CA TRP A 371 -7.53 13.97 -13.53
C TRP A 371 -6.69 12.82 -14.10
N PHE A 372 -5.44 13.09 -14.52
CA PHE A 372 -4.50 12.05 -14.92
C PHE A 372 -4.02 11.17 -13.75
N ILE A 373 -4.42 11.46 -12.51
CA ILE A 373 -4.12 10.58 -11.38
C ILE A 373 -4.81 9.23 -11.49
N LEU A 374 -6.01 9.16 -12.09
CA LEU A 374 -6.81 7.93 -12.17
C LEU A 374 -6.09 6.75 -12.84
N PRO A 375 -5.48 6.88 -14.03
CA PRO A 375 -4.68 5.80 -14.60
C PRO A 375 -3.43 5.46 -13.76
N LEU A 376 -2.87 6.43 -13.03
CA LEU A 376 -1.71 6.20 -12.16
C LEU A 376 -2.09 5.48 -10.86
N ASP A 377 -3.33 5.64 -10.39
CA ASP A 377 -3.89 4.88 -9.26
C ASP A 377 -4.12 3.41 -9.66
N VAL A 378 -4.46 3.13 -10.92
CA VAL A 378 -4.50 1.73 -11.39
C VAL A 378 -3.12 1.07 -11.29
N LEU A 379 -2.04 1.79 -11.57
CA LEU A 379 -0.67 1.27 -11.40
C LEU A 379 -0.30 1.01 -9.93
N GLN A 380 -0.93 1.68 -8.98
CA GLN A 380 -0.66 1.51 -7.55
C GLN A 380 -0.97 0.09 -7.06
N GLY A 381 -2.04 -0.55 -7.56
CA GLY A 381 -2.36 -1.93 -7.20
C GLY A 381 -1.19 -2.89 -7.44
N PHE A 382 -0.51 -2.74 -8.58
CA PHE A 382 0.67 -3.55 -8.91
C PHE A 382 1.88 -3.20 -8.05
N SER A 383 2.16 -1.91 -7.82
CA SER A 383 3.35 -1.49 -7.07
C SER A 383 3.21 -1.65 -5.56
N HIS A 384 1.98 -1.77 -5.05
CA HIS A 384 1.69 -1.99 -3.64
C HIS A 384 1.26 -3.44 -3.34
N ALA A 385 0.07 -3.86 -3.77
CA ALA A 385 -0.47 -5.19 -3.46
C ALA A 385 0.35 -6.32 -4.10
N GLY A 386 0.74 -6.14 -5.37
CA GLY A 386 1.56 -7.12 -6.09
C GLY A 386 2.93 -7.31 -5.43
N VAL A 387 3.61 -6.20 -5.13
CA VAL A 387 4.91 -6.20 -4.43
C VAL A 387 4.79 -6.80 -3.03
N TRP A 388 3.77 -6.43 -2.25
CA TRP A 388 3.55 -6.99 -0.92
C TRP A 388 3.35 -8.51 -0.95
N ALA A 389 2.50 -9.00 -1.85
CA ALA A 389 2.26 -10.43 -2.01
C ALA A 389 3.52 -11.19 -2.47
N ALA A 390 4.28 -10.62 -3.41
CA ALA A 390 5.54 -11.20 -3.85
C ALA A 390 6.57 -11.25 -2.72
N LEU A 391 6.75 -10.18 -1.95
CA LEU A 391 7.67 -10.10 -0.81
C LEU A 391 7.31 -11.12 0.27
N THR A 392 6.05 -11.13 0.69
CA THR A 392 5.55 -12.03 1.74
C THR A 392 5.72 -13.48 1.34
N SER A 393 5.35 -13.86 0.11
CA SER A 393 5.53 -15.22 -0.37
C SER A 393 7.01 -15.58 -0.53
N TYR A 394 7.84 -14.69 -1.11
CA TYR A 394 9.27 -14.94 -1.31
C TYR A 394 10.02 -15.19 0.00
N LEU A 395 9.81 -14.33 1.00
CA LEU A 395 10.47 -14.43 2.29
C LEU A 395 9.90 -15.58 3.14
N SER A 396 8.58 -15.83 3.09
CA SER A 396 7.96 -16.94 3.84
C SER A 396 8.42 -18.32 3.37
N ARG A 397 8.84 -18.45 2.10
CA ARG A 397 9.41 -19.71 1.56
C ARG A 397 10.83 -19.98 2.07
N ALA A 398 11.55 -18.93 2.46
CA ALA A 398 12.89 -19.04 3.05
C ALA A 398 12.86 -19.31 4.57
N ALA A 399 11.71 -19.07 5.20
CA ALA A 399 11.53 -19.22 6.64
C ALA A 399 11.58 -20.70 7.08
N PRO A 400 12.26 -21.02 8.19
CA PRO A 400 12.13 -22.31 8.87
C PRO A 400 10.66 -22.61 9.21
N LYS A 401 10.32 -23.90 9.33
CA LYS A 401 8.97 -24.33 9.71
C LYS A 401 8.63 -23.74 11.09
N GLY A 402 7.45 -23.11 11.20
CA GLY A 402 7.02 -22.39 12.42
C GLY A 402 7.46 -20.92 12.52
N TYR A 403 8.33 -20.42 11.63
CA TYR A 403 8.80 -19.02 11.67
C TYR A 403 8.26 -18.12 10.56
N ARG A 404 7.30 -18.60 9.76
CA ARG A 404 6.69 -17.82 8.66
C ARG A 404 6.03 -16.54 9.16
N ALA A 405 5.26 -16.63 10.25
CA ALA A 405 4.61 -15.48 10.86
C ALA A 405 5.63 -14.45 11.38
N ALA A 406 6.74 -14.91 11.98
CA ALA A 406 7.81 -14.03 12.44
C ALA A 406 8.48 -13.26 11.27
N VAL A 407 8.78 -13.95 10.17
CA VAL A 407 9.32 -13.32 8.96
C VAL A 407 8.36 -12.28 8.37
N GLN A 408 7.05 -12.60 8.32
CA GLN A 408 6.03 -11.65 7.87
C GLN A 408 5.89 -10.44 8.80
N GLY A 409 5.96 -10.63 10.12
CA GLY A 409 5.92 -9.55 11.09
C GLY A 409 7.10 -8.57 10.95
N ILE A 410 8.32 -9.09 10.76
CA ILE A 410 9.50 -8.27 10.48
C ILE A 410 9.31 -7.47 9.17
N LEU A 411 8.88 -8.15 8.11
CA LEU A 411 8.63 -7.52 6.81
C LEU A 411 7.57 -6.42 6.90
N GLN A 412 6.46 -6.67 7.61
CA GLN A 412 5.40 -5.68 7.87
C GLN A 412 5.95 -4.46 8.60
N GLY A 413 6.83 -4.68 9.58
CA GLY A 413 7.54 -3.63 10.28
C GLY A 413 8.36 -2.73 9.37
N PHE A 414 9.14 -3.30 8.46
CA PHE A 414 9.95 -2.53 7.51
C PHE A 414 9.09 -1.79 6.47
N TYR A 415 8.05 -2.44 5.93
CA TYR A 415 7.22 -1.85 4.87
C TYR A 415 6.19 -0.85 5.42
N TYR A 416 5.27 -1.32 6.27
CA TYR A 416 4.11 -0.54 6.75
C TYR A 416 4.38 0.28 8.01
N GLY A 417 5.39 -0.10 8.80
CA GLY A 417 5.85 0.65 9.96
C GLY A 417 6.91 1.69 9.59
N LEU A 418 8.18 1.28 9.65
CA LEU A 418 9.34 2.15 9.48
C LEU A 418 9.37 2.86 8.11
N GLY A 419 9.20 2.12 7.01
CA GLY A 419 9.22 2.69 5.66
C GLY A 419 8.14 3.75 5.49
N ARG A 420 6.89 3.43 5.82
CA ARG A 420 5.78 4.39 5.77
C ARG A 420 6.03 5.63 6.64
N ALA A 421 6.54 5.44 7.86
CA ALA A 421 6.83 6.55 8.78
C ALA A 421 7.93 7.47 8.23
N VAL A 422 9.06 6.91 7.81
CA VAL A 422 10.18 7.69 7.26
C VAL A 422 9.79 8.38 5.96
N GLY A 423 8.98 7.73 5.12
CA GLY A 423 8.46 8.32 3.88
C GLY A 423 7.55 9.53 4.14
N ALA A 424 6.70 9.45 5.16
CA ALA A 424 5.83 10.55 5.57
C ALA A 424 6.60 11.72 6.22
N ILE A 425 7.46 11.42 7.20
CA ILE A 425 8.22 12.43 7.95
C ILE A 425 9.28 13.08 7.04
N GLY A 426 10.14 12.26 6.43
CA GLY A 426 11.18 12.72 5.51
C GLY A 426 10.58 13.37 4.25
N GLY A 427 9.50 12.81 3.72
CA GLY A 427 8.74 13.42 2.64
C GLY A 427 8.24 14.82 3.00
N GLY A 428 7.71 15.01 4.21
CA GLY A 428 7.22 16.32 4.67
C GLY A 428 8.31 17.36 4.80
N VAL A 429 9.45 16.98 5.38
CA VAL A 429 10.62 17.88 5.45
C VAL A 429 11.09 18.28 4.06
N LEU A 430 11.23 17.32 3.14
CA LEU A 430 11.66 17.61 1.77
C LEU A 430 10.63 18.45 1.00
N THR A 431 9.32 18.19 1.20
CA THR A 431 8.25 18.96 0.55
C THR A 431 8.19 20.40 1.06
N HIS A 432 8.54 20.65 2.32
CA HIS A 432 8.61 22.02 2.85
C HIS A 432 9.66 22.87 2.14
N TYR A 433 10.83 22.31 1.83
CA TYR A 433 11.92 23.04 1.18
C TYR A 433 11.85 23.05 -0.35
N PHE A 434 11.39 21.95 -0.97
CA PHE A 434 11.47 21.75 -2.42
C PHE A 434 10.11 21.61 -3.13
N GLY A 435 9.01 21.57 -2.38
CA GLY A 435 7.66 21.32 -2.92
C GLY A 435 7.43 19.85 -3.31
N THR A 436 6.18 19.49 -3.58
CA THR A 436 5.77 18.11 -3.88
C THR A 436 6.33 17.60 -5.21
N ASN A 437 6.39 18.46 -6.24
CA ASN A 437 6.87 18.11 -7.58
C ASN A 437 8.29 17.54 -7.57
N ILE A 438 9.24 18.22 -6.92
CA ILE A 438 10.64 17.80 -6.86
C ILE A 438 10.75 16.51 -6.05
N VAL A 439 10.04 16.41 -4.92
CA VAL A 439 10.11 15.24 -4.03
C VAL A 439 9.57 13.97 -4.71
N PHE A 440 8.41 14.04 -5.38
CA PHE A 440 7.91 12.91 -6.16
C PHE A 440 8.85 12.50 -7.29
N ARG A 441 9.46 13.48 -7.98
CA ARG A 441 10.43 13.20 -9.05
C ARG A 441 11.67 12.51 -8.52
N VAL A 442 12.26 13.03 -7.45
CA VAL A 442 13.46 12.47 -6.82
C VAL A 442 13.18 11.05 -6.32
N TYR A 443 12.05 10.85 -5.63
CA TYR A 443 11.63 9.50 -5.22
C TYR A 443 11.55 8.59 -6.45
N GLY A 444 10.77 8.96 -7.48
CA GLY A 444 10.63 8.15 -8.69
C GLY A 444 11.96 7.80 -9.34
N ILE A 445 12.84 8.77 -9.61
CA ILE A 445 14.16 8.54 -10.23
C ILE A 445 15.03 7.61 -9.37
N PHE A 446 14.98 7.75 -8.04
CA PHE A 446 15.73 6.90 -7.12
C PHE A 446 15.27 5.43 -7.12
N SER A 447 14.09 5.13 -7.69
CA SER A 447 13.64 3.74 -7.90
C SER A 447 14.54 3.01 -8.91
N LEU A 448 15.14 3.72 -9.88
CA LEU A 448 15.96 3.11 -10.94
C LEU A 448 17.31 2.56 -10.41
N PRO A 449 18.11 3.29 -9.61
CA PRO A 449 19.29 2.71 -8.96
C PRO A 449 18.96 1.52 -8.06
N ILE A 450 17.85 1.58 -7.32
CA ILE A 450 17.42 0.47 -6.45
C ILE A 450 17.04 -0.75 -7.28
N LEU A 451 16.29 -0.56 -8.37
CA LEU A 451 15.95 -1.61 -9.32
C LEU A 451 17.22 -2.22 -9.94
N PHE A 452 18.17 -1.39 -10.36
CA PHE A 452 19.43 -1.83 -10.94
C PHE A 452 20.23 -2.71 -9.97
N LEU A 453 20.41 -2.25 -8.72
CA LEU A 453 21.09 -3.01 -7.67
C LEU A 453 20.35 -4.31 -7.34
N PHE A 454 19.02 -4.27 -7.24
CA PHE A 454 18.19 -5.43 -6.99
C PHE A 454 18.38 -6.50 -8.07
N VAL A 455 18.28 -6.12 -9.35
CA VAL A 455 18.49 -7.04 -10.48
C VAL A 455 19.91 -7.61 -10.48
N ILE A 456 20.94 -6.78 -10.24
CA ILE A 456 22.33 -7.26 -10.19
C ILE A 456 22.51 -8.32 -9.11
N VAL A 457 22.04 -8.05 -7.89
CA VAL A 457 22.20 -8.99 -6.77
C VAL A 457 21.45 -10.29 -7.03
N GLU A 458 20.23 -10.22 -7.55
CA GLU A 458 19.44 -11.40 -7.87
C GLU A 458 20.05 -12.23 -9.01
N VAL A 459 20.59 -11.58 -10.05
CA VAL A 459 21.31 -12.27 -11.14
C VAL A 459 22.59 -12.92 -10.65
N ILE A 460 23.38 -12.24 -9.82
CA ILE A 460 24.62 -12.79 -9.24
C ILE A 460 24.28 -14.01 -8.37
N TYR A 461 23.26 -13.88 -7.51
CA TYR A 461 22.82 -14.95 -6.63
C TYR A 461 22.31 -16.16 -7.42
N TYR A 462 21.47 -15.93 -8.43
CA TYR A 462 20.96 -16.97 -9.33
C TYR A 462 22.11 -17.71 -10.04
N ARG A 463 23.10 -16.98 -10.58
CA ARG A 463 24.29 -17.57 -11.22
C ARG A 463 25.12 -18.38 -10.23
N LYS A 464 25.33 -17.89 -9.00
CA LYS A 464 26.09 -18.60 -7.97
C LYS A 464 25.40 -19.89 -7.55
N ASN A 465 24.08 -19.86 -7.34
CA ASN A 465 23.29 -21.02 -6.95
C ASN A 465 23.28 -22.10 -8.05
N ASN A 466 23.10 -21.70 -9.31
CA ASN A 466 23.15 -22.63 -10.45
C ASN A 466 24.53 -23.26 -10.60
N ARG A 467 25.63 -22.49 -10.42
CA ARG A 467 26.99 -23.04 -10.41
C ARG A 467 27.21 -24.06 -9.28
N SER A 468 26.68 -23.83 -8.07
CA SER A 468 26.79 -24.82 -6.99
C SER A 468 25.99 -26.09 -7.27
N ILE A 469 24.79 -25.97 -7.85
CA ILE A 469 23.98 -27.13 -8.23
C ILE A 469 24.70 -27.94 -9.31
N LEU A 470 25.20 -27.29 -10.36
CA LEU A 470 25.98 -27.95 -11.41
C LEU A 470 27.23 -28.64 -10.85
N LYS A 471 27.93 -28.03 -9.89
CA LYS A 471 29.06 -28.67 -9.19
C LYS A 471 28.63 -29.89 -8.38
N SER A 472 27.48 -29.87 -7.70
CA SER A 472 26.97 -31.03 -6.96
C SER A 472 26.54 -32.17 -7.89
N ILE A 473 25.89 -31.87 -9.02
CA ILE A 473 25.50 -32.86 -10.03
C ILE A 473 26.75 -33.49 -10.66
N SER A 474 27.73 -32.65 -11.04
CA SER A 474 29.02 -33.12 -11.56
C SER A 474 29.75 -34.01 -10.56
N LYS A 475 29.80 -33.62 -9.27
CA LYS A 475 30.43 -34.43 -8.21
C LYS A 475 29.70 -35.76 -8.00
N ASN A 476 28.37 -35.77 -8.01
CA ASN A 476 27.59 -37.01 -7.88
C ASN A 476 27.76 -37.92 -9.10
N ASN A 477 27.82 -37.37 -10.31
CA ASN A 477 28.07 -38.14 -11.53
C ASN A 477 29.51 -38.69 -11.55
N VAL A 478 30.51 -37.94 -11.09
CA VAL A 478 31.88 -38.43 -10.92
C VAL A 478 31.95 -39.54 -9.87
N ILE A 479 31.21 -39.45 -8.75
CA ILE A 479 31.13 -40.51 -7.74
C ILE A 479 30.42 -41.76 -8.28
N ASN A 480 29.36 -41.59 -9.07
CA ASN A 480 28.62 -42.70 -9.69
C ASN A 480 29.45 -43.37 -10.81
N ASN A 481 30.19 -42.59 -11.61
CA ASN A 481 31.11 -43.11 -12.61
C ASN A 481 32.38 -43.71 -11.98
N ALA A 482 32.83 -43.22 -10.82
CA ALA A 482 33.91 -43.86 -10.06
C ALA A 482 33.49 -45.19 -9.42
N LYS A 483 32.17 -45.43 -9.27
CA LYS A 483 31.61 -46.74 -8.91
C LYS A 483 31.39 -47.66 -10.12
N HIS A 484 31.45 -47.15 -11.35
CA HIS A 484 31.32 -47.90 -12.59
C HIS A 484 32.61 -47.79 -13.42
N ASP A 485 33.49 -48.74 -13.16
CA ASP A 485 34.60 -49.18 -14.02
C ASP A 485 35.92 -48.40 -14.01
N SER A 486 36.93 -49.17 -13.60
CA SER A 486 38.28 -49.18 -14.15
C SER A 486 38.28 -49.12 -15.69
N LYS A 487 38.43 -47.92 -16.25
CA LYS A 487 39.19 -47.62 -17.50
C LYS A 487 38.90 -46.17 -17.89
N LEU A 488 39.65 -45.25 -17.28
CA LEU A 488 39.59 -43.82 -17.54
C LEU A 488 40.85 -43.39 -18.28
N GLU A 489 40.70 -42.99 -19.54
CA GLU A 489 41.62 -42.02 -20.18
C GLU A 489 41.01 -41.36 -21.44
N ASN A 490 40.05 -41.99 -22.12
CA ASN A 490 39.44 -41.42 -23.34
C ASN A 490 38.23 -40.50 -23.12
N HIS A 491 37.63 -40.47 -21.93
CA HIS A 491 36.34 -39.79 -21.71
C HIS A 491 36.45 -38.30 -21.36
N GLU A 492 37.61 -37.84 -20.87
CA GLU A 492 37.78 -36.43 -20.48
C GLU A 492 37.88 -35.48 -21.68
N LYS A 493 38.38 -35.95 -22.83
CA LYS A 493 38.39 -35.20 -24.10
C LYS A 493 36.99 -35.01 -24.67
N SER A 494 36.15 -36.04 -24.64
CA SER A 494 34.80 -36.00 -25.19
C SER A 494 33.86 -35.08 -24.39
N ILE A 495 34.04 -34.98 -23.07
CA ILE A 495 33.24 -34.10 -22.22
C ILE A 495 33.60 -32.62 -22.45
N LYS A 496 34.88 -32.28 -22.66
CA LYS A 496 35.28 -30.89 -22.98
C LYS A 496 34.74 -30.42 -24.34
N GLU A 497 34.68 -31.29 -25.35
CA GLU A 497 34.05 -30.99 -26.64
C GLU A 497 32.52 -30.85 -26.54
N PHE A 498 31.85 -31.69 -25.75
CA PHE A 498 30.40 -31.63 -25.57
C PHE A 498 29.94 -30.31 -24.89
N PHE A 499 30.68 -29.84 -23.89
CA PHE A 499 30.36 -28.56 -23.24
C PHE A 499 30.66 -27.34 -24.12
N ASN A 500 31.68 -27.38 -24.97
CA ASN A 500 31.97 -26.28 -25.90
C ASN A 500 30.87 -26.14 -26.98
N ASN A 501 30.31 -27.26 -27.45
CA ASN A 501 29.24 -27.24 -28.44
C ASN A 501 27.90 -26.76 -27.87
N GLN A 502 27.61 -26.95 -26.57
CA GLN A 502 26.35 -26.46 -25.97
C GLN A 502 26.30 -24.95 -25.71
N PHE A 503 27.45 -24.25 -25.66
CA PHE A 503 27.48 -22.80 -25.47
C PHE A 503 27.23 -22.00 -26.77
N ASN A 504 27.49 -22.57 -27.94
CA ASN A 504 27.20 -21.93 -29.24
C ASN A 504 25.75 -22.11 -29.74
N VAL A 505 24.98 -23.04 -29.17
CA VAL A 505 23.63 -23.38 -29.67
C VAL A 505 22.54 -22.42 -29.18
N LYS A 506 22.85 -21.43 -28.33
CA LYS A 506 21.84 -20.47 -27.85
C LYS A 506 21.36 -19.45 -28.91
N GLU A 507 22.02 -19.36 -30.06
CA GLU A 507 21.56 -18.51 -31.18
C GLU A 507 20.67 -19.24 -32.20
N GLU A 508 20.70 -20.59 -32.30
CA GLU A 508 19.89 -21.35 -33.28
C GLU A 508 18.56 -21.90 -32.74
N VAL A 509 18.36 -21.93 -31.42
CA VAL A 509 17.15 -22.53 -30.80
C VAL A 509 15.86 -21.71 -31.06
N HIS A 510 15.98 -20.47 -31.56
CA HIS A 510 14.78 -19.68 -31.86
C HIS A 510 14.08 -20.06 -33.17
N GLU A 511 14.75 -20.75 -34.08
CA GLU A 511 14.22 -21.09 -35.41
C GLU A 511 13.57 -22.48 -35.46
N HIS A 512 14.12 -23.48 -34.75
CA HIS A 512 13.59 -24.87 -34.71
C HIS A 512 12.34 -25.08 -33.82
N ALA A 513 11.93 -24.08 -33.04
CA ALA A 513 10.72 -24.19 -32.22
C ALA A 513 9.42 -24.19 -33.06
N LYS A 514 9.45 -23.64 -34.28
CA LYS A 514 8.31 -23.67 -35.22
C LYS A 514 8.14 -25.01 -35.95
N ASP A 515 9.22 -25.77 -36.13
CA ASP A 515 9.17 -27.05 -36.83
C ASP A 515 8.66 -28.18 -35.93
N ILE A 516 8.91 -28.10 -34.62
CA ILE A 516 8.39 -29.06 -33.63
C ILE A 516 6.86 -28.93 -33.48
N GLU A 517 6.30 -27.73 -33.60
CA GLU A 517 4.84 -27.49 -33.53
C GLU A 517 4.10 -28.08 -34.76
N ASN A 518 4.77 -28.17 -35.91
CA ASN A 518 4.22 -28.81 -37.12
C ASN A 518 4.32 -30.35 -37.08
N ILE A 519 5.31 -30.91 -36.39
CA ILE A 519 5.50 -32.36 -36.25
C ILE A 519 4.51 -32.96 -35.24
N GLU A 520 4.17 -32.24 -34.16
CA GLU A 520 3.13 -32.69 -33.21
C GLU A 520 1.73 -32.75 -33.84
N LYS A 521 1.43 -31.88 -34.80
CA LYS A 521 0.16 -31.87 -35.52
C LYS A 521 0.01 -33.10 -36.43
N SER A 522 1.08 -33.48 -37.15
CA SER A 522 1.09 -34.66 -38.04
C SER A 522 1.07 -35.99 -37.26
N SER A 523 1.67 -36.03 -36.06
CA SER A 523 1.69 -37.21 -35.19
C SER A 523 0.32 -37.54 -34.57
N ASN A 524 -0.53 -36.53 -34.36
CA ASN A 524 -1.88 -36.76 -33.81
C ASN A 524 -2.86 -37.29 -34.87
N ASP A 525 -2.73 -36.90 -36.14
CA ASP A 525 -3.56 -37.41 -37.24
C ASP A 525 -3.28 -38.90 -37.54
N LEU A 526 -2.03 -39.33 -37.36
CA LEU A 526 -1.58 -40.73 -37.52
C LEU A 526 -2.06 -41.68 -36.41
N LYS A 527 -2.32 -41.18 -35.20
CA LYS A 527 -2.81 -42.02 -34.08
C LYS A 527 -4.29 -42.37 -34.21
N THR A 528 -5.08 -41.54 -34.89
CA THR A 528 -6.49 -41.82 -35.18
C THR A 528 -6.72 -42.86 -36.27
N ALA A 529 -5.72 -43.14 -37.12
CA ALA A 529 -5.85 -44.11 -38.23
C ALA A 529 -5.54 -45.57 -37.83
N ASN A 530 -4.84 -45.81 -36.70
CA ASN A 530 -4.32 -47.14 -36.32
C ASN A 530 -5.18 -47.89 -35.27
N THR A 531 -6.47 -47.55 -35.13
CA THR A 531 -7.40 -48.29 -34.24
C THR A 531 -8.45 -49.13 -35.00
N GLU A 532 -8.31 -49.29 -36.31
CA GLU A 532 -9.10 -50.24 -37.10
C GLU A 532 -8.19 -51.35 -37.63
N PHE A 533 -8.66 -52.60 -37.51
CA PHE A 533 -8.06 -53.89 -37.94
C PHE A 533 -7.08 -54.56 -36.95
N HIS A 534 -7.24 -55.81 -36.50
CA HIS A 534 -8.09 -56.95 -36.88
C HIS A 534 -8.12 -57.97 -35.71
N ASP A 535 -9.20 -58.74 -35.57
CA ASP A 535 -9.13 -60.19 -35.32
C ASP A 535 -10.32 -60.91 -36.01
N PRO A 536 -10.17 -62.14 -36.54
CA PRO A 536 -11.11 -62.80 -37.46
C PRO A 536 -12.00 -63.88 -36.78
N PRO A 537 -12.94 -64.53 -37.50
CA PRO A 537 -14.25 -64.92 -36.96
C PRO A 537 -14.36 -66.39 -36.50
N LEU A 538 -15.32 -66.67 -35.61
CA LEU A 538 -15.94 -67.98 -35.46
C LEU A 538 -17.39 -67.90 -34.94
N LEU A 539 -18.19 -68.82 -35.45
CA LEU A 539 -19.65 -68.86 -35.59
C LEU A 539 -20.45 -69.24 -34.33
N THR A 540 -21.73 -68.80 -34.36
CA THR A 540 -22.99 -69.43 -33.85
C THR A 540 -23.22 -69.58 -32.33
N SER A 541 -24.27 -68.91 -31.80
CA SER A 541 -25.63 -69.46 -31.68
C SER A 541 -26.56 -68.57 -30.83
N GLU A 542 -27.86 -68.68 -31.14
CA GLU A 542 -29.02 -67.94 -30.61
C GLU A 542 -29.27 -68.03 -29.09
N LYS A 543 -29.90 -66.97 -28.53
CA LYS A 543 -31.23 -66.95 -27.85
C LYS A 543 -31.38 -65.63 -27.07
N VAL A 544 -32.30 -64.73 -27.45
CA VAL A 544 -33.68 -64.61 -26.95
C VAL A 544 -33.77 -64.58 -25.42
N THR A 545 -33.82 -63.38 -24.80
CA THR A 545 -35.01 -62.77 -24.16
C THR A 545 -34.70 -61.36 -23.70
#